data_AF-A0A351JTZ0-F1
#
_entry.id   AF-A0A351JTZ0-F1
#
_cell.length_a   1.000
_cell.length_b   1.000
_cell.length_c   1.000
_cell.angle_alpha   90.00
_cell.angle_beta   90.00
_cell.angle_gamma   90.00
#
_symmetry.space_group_name_H-M   'P 1'
#
loop_
_entity.id
_entity.type
_entity.pdbx_description
1 polymer ?
#
loop_
_entity_poly.entity_id
_entity_poly.type
_entity_poly.pdbx_seq_one_letter_code
_entity_poly.pdbx_strand_id
1 'polypeptide(L)'
;MNDILKSITEKKAKLDRYRPLPHELVKSLEDWFRVELTYTSNAIEGNTLSRQETALVVEKGITVEGKSLIEHQEAINHSVAYDFIRTLVTKSREELKEEAILNIHKIILTRIDDDNAGRYRAVPVRIAGSTVVMPSAVKVPDLMKVYAKWLVSPNDDHIVKIASDAHYKLVSIHPFVDGNGRTARLLLNLLLMQEGYPPALIRKEDRRKYITSIERGQLGGSLEDYYNVIIEAVERSLDIYLDMLEPKTEQKGNTGILLKIGELAKQSGEQVSTIRYWTIEGLLDVSDHSKGGYKLYDPSMIDHAKKIRSLQSEKRLTIEEIKAEIQKII
;
A
#
# COMPACT_ATOMS: atom_id res chain seq x y z
N MET A 1 -5.11 -2.90 18.30
CA MET A 1 -6.09 -2.98 17.19
C MET A 1 -7.23 -1.96 17.30
N ASN A 2 -7.98 -1.91 18.41
CA ASN A 2 -9.16 -1.04 18.54
C ASN A 2 -8.87 0.46 18.33
N ASP A 3 -7.77 0.97 18.88
CA ASP A 3 -7.41 2.39 18.74
C ASP A 3 -7.02 2.78 17.31
N ILE A 4 -6.36 1.89 16.56
CA ILE A 4 -5.97 2.17 15.17
C ILE A 4 -7.18 2.08 14.23
N LEU A 5 -8.08 1.11 14.46
CA LEU A 5 -9.36 1.05 13.73
C LEU A 5 -10.22 2.29 13.99
N LYS A 6 -10.18 2.84 15.20
CA LYS A 6 -10.82 4.12 15.51
C LYS A 6 -10.22 5.29 14.71
N SER A 7 -8.89 5.41 14.64
CA SER A 7 -8.21 6.43 13.81
C SER A 7 -8.63 6.34 12.33
N ILE A 8 -8.65 5.12 11.77
CA ILE A 8 -9.11 4.89 10.39
C ILE A 8 -10.58 5.28 10.21
N THR A 9 -11.44 4.96 11.18
CA THR A 9 -12.86 5.35 11.15
C THR A 9 -13.01 6.87 11.15
N GLU A 10 -12.22 7.59 11.95
CA GLU A 10 -12.22 9.05 12.00
C GLU A 10 -11.74 9.68 10.69
N LYS A 11 -10.66 9.17 10.09
CA LYS A 11 -10.17 9.60 8.76
C LYS A 11 -11.20 9.33 7.67
N LYS A 12 -11.88 8.18 7.70
CA LYS A 12 -12.98 7.89 6.77
C LYS A 12 -14.12 8.88 6.97
N ALA A 13 -14.58 9.08 8.20
CA ALA A 13 -15.65 10.04 8.48
C ALA A 13 -15.29 11.46 8.01
N LYS A 14 -14.01 11.85 8.09
CA LYS A 14 -13.50 13.10 7.54
C LYS A 14 -13.60 13.13 6.01
N LEU A 15 -13.16 12.08 5.31
CA LEU A 15 -13.29 11.96 3.86
C LEU A 15 -14.75 12.03 3.41
N ASP A 16 -15.67 11.39 4.15
CA ASP A 16 -17.09 11.37 3.82
C ASP A 16 -17.75 12.75 3.90
N ARG A 17 -17.24 13.68 4.72
CA ARG A 17 -17.71 15.07 4.77
C ARG A 17 -17.45 15.85 3.48
N TYR A 18 -16.48 15.42 2.68
CA TYR A 18 -16.19 16.05 1.38
C TYR A 18 -17.08 15.51 0.25
N ARG A 19 -17.83 14.42 0.48
CA ARG A 19 -18.64 13.80 -0.58
C ARG A 19 -19.91 14.61 -0.88
N PRO A 20 -20.37 14.66 -2.15
CA PRO A 20 -19.76 14.04 -3.32
C PRO A 20 -18.49 14.77 -3.78
N LEU A 21 -17.44 14.02 -4.12
CA LEU A 21 -16.18 14.59 -4.60
C LEU A 21 -16.33 15.07 -6.05
N PRO A 22 -15.58 16.10 -6.50
CA PRO A 22 -15.58 16.53 -7.90
C PRO A 22 -15.23 15.37 -8.84
N HIS A 23 -15.99 15.22 -9.94
CA HIS A 23 -15.82 14.11 -10.89
C HIS A 23 -14.39 14.03 -11.46
N GLU A 24 -13.78 15.16 -11.78
CA GLU A 24 -12.40 15.19 -12.29
C GLU A 24 -11.38 14.68 -11.26
N LEU A 25 -11.56 15.01 -9.99
CA LEU A 25 -10.72 14.52 -8.90
C LEU A 25 -10.90 13.00 -8.71
N VAL A 26 -12.15 12.53 -8.72
CA VAL A 26 -12.45 11.08 -8.62
C VAL A 26 -11.75 10.35 -9.76
N LYS A 27 -11.93 10.80 -11.00
CA LYS A 27 -11.30 10.18 -12.17
C LYS A 27 -9.78 10.17 -12.06
N SER A 28 -9.17 11.30 -11.66
CA SER A 28 -7.72 11.39 -11.49
C SER A 28 -7.19 10.43 -10.43
N LEU A 29 -7.89 10.29 -9.30
CA LEU A 29 -7.51 9.35 -8.24
C LEU A 29 -7.70 7.90 -8.71
N GLU A 30 -8.78 7.60 -9.41
CA GLU A 30 -9.04 6.27 -9.95
C GLU A 30 -7.97 5.84 -10.95
N ASP A 31 -7.59 6.70 -11.89
CA ASP A 31 -6.53 6.43 -12.86
C ASP A 31 -5.18 6.18 -12.13
N TRP A 32 -4.88 7.00 -11.11
CA TRP A 32 -3.68 6.83 -10.30
C TRP A 32 -3.67 5.51 -9.51
N PHE A 33 -4.74 5.19 -8.79
CA PHE A 33 -4.85 3.95 -8.01
C PHE A 33 -4.84 2.71 -8.91
N ARG A 34 -5.41 2.79 -10.11
CA ARG A 34 -5.38 1.71 -11.10
C ARG A 34 -3.94 1.34 -11.46
N VAL A 35 -3.08 2.32 -11.71
CA VAL A 35 -1.65 2.10 -11.98
C VAL A 35 -0.93 1.63 -10.73
N GLU A 36 -1.12 2.32 -9.58
CA GLU A 36 -0.40 1.97 -8.34
C GLU A 36 -0.68 0.56 -7.88
N LEU A 37 -1.94 0.17 -7.79
CA LEU A 37 -2.32 -1.16 -7.31
C LEU A 37 -1.84 -2.24 -8.28
N THR A 38 -1.84 -1.96 -9.58
CA THR A 38 -1.29 -2.88 -10.59
C THR A 38 0.21 -3.07 -10.42
N TYR A 39 0.95 -1.97 -10.27
CA TYR A 39 2.39 -2.02 -10.05
C TYR A 39 2.74 -2.74 -8.74
N THR A 40 2.17 -2.33 -7.61
CA THR A 40 2.57 -2.88 -6.31
C THR A 40 2.12 -4.33 -6.13
N SER A 41 0.92 -4.68 -6.59
CA SER A 41 0.39 -6.05 -6.48
C SER A 41 1.23 -7.04 -7.29
N ASN A 42 1.65 -6.69 -8.51
CA ASN A 42 2.51 -7.55 -9.32
C ASN A 42 3.96 -7.57 -8.82
N ALA A 43 4.49 -6.43 -8.34
CA ALA A 43 5.84 -6.38 -7.76
C ALA A 43 5.98 -7.26 -6.50
N ILE A 44 4.92 -7.40 -5.70
CA ILE A 44 4.88 -8.34 -4.56
C ILE A 44 5.06 -9.79 -5.02
N GLU A 45 4.56 -10.15 -6.20
CA GLU A 45 4.71 -11.49 -6.78
C GLU A 45 6.01 -11.66 -7.59
N GLY A 46 6.82 -10.60 -7.73
CA GLY A 46 8.13 -10.66 -8.39
C GLY A 46 8.20 -10.07 -9.79
N ASN A 47 7.12 -9.47 -10.30
CA ASN A 47 7.15 -8.71 -11.55
C ASN A 47 8.13 -7.54 -11.46
N THR A 48 8.95 -7.33 -12.50
CA THR A 48 10.07 -6.39 -12.46
C THR A 48 9.77 -5.05 -13.15
N LEU A 49 8.57 -4.86 -13.70
CA LEU A 49 8.17 -3.56 -14.26
C LEU A 49 8.24 -2.49 -13.18
N SER A 50 8.87 -1.36 -13.51
CA SER A 50 8.80 -0.15 -12.70
C SER A 50 7.40 0.45 -12.74
N ARG A 51 7.14 1.41 -11.85
CA ARG A 51 5.88 2.17 -11.83
C ARG A 51 5.62 2.88 -13.17
N GLN A 52 6.64 3.51 -13.75
CA GLN A 52 6.52 4.23 -15.02
C GLN A 52 6.27 3.27 -16.19
N GLU A 53 7.00 2.16 -16.23
CA GLU A 53 6.80 1.11 -17.23
C GLU A 53 5.39 0.51 -17.13
N THR A 54 4.92 0.23 -15.90
CA THR A 54 3.54 -0.24 -15.66
C THR A 54 2.51 0.74 -16.22
N ALA A 55 2.68 2.05 -16.00
CA ALA A 55 1.80 3.07 -16.56
C ALA A 55 1.80 3.05 -18.10
N LEU A 56 2.97 2.93 -18.75
CA LEU A 56 3.07 2.83 -20.21
C LEU A 56 2.32 1.61 -20.77
N VAL A 57 2.46 0.45 -20.10
CA VAL A 57 1.75 -0.78 -20.49
C VAL A 57 0.23 -0.61 -20.33
N VAL A 58 -0.20 -0.13 -19.16
CA VAL A 58 -1.60 -0.15 -18.74
C VAL A 58 -2.43 1.00 -19.33
N GLU A 59 -1.82 2.16 -19.59
CA GLU A 59 -2.51 3.34 -20.13
C GLU A 59 -2.31 3.52 -21.63
N LYS A 60 -1.15 3.12 -22.17
CA LYS A 60 -0.79 3.36 -23.58
C LYS A 60 -0.70 2.09 -24.42
N GLY A 61 -0.73 0.90 -23.80
CA GLY A 61 -0.56 -0.37 -24.51
C GLY A 61 0.83 -0.55 -25.11
N ILE A 62 1.85 0.13 -24.55
CA ILE A 62 3.22 0.10 -25.06
C ILE A 62 3.99 -1.05 -24.42
N THR A 63 4.72 -1.83 -25.23
CA THR A 63 5.67 -2.82 -24.74
C THR A 63 6.99 -2.18 -24.34
N VAL A 64 7.56 -2.65 -23.23
CA VAL A 64 8.79 -2.19 -22.61
C VAL A 64 9.93 -3.16 -22.95
N GLU A 65 11.03 -2.60 -23.42
CA GLU A 65 12.24 -3.37 -23.76
C GLU A 65 12.83 -4.09 -22.55
N GLY A 66 13.33 -5.31 -22.74
CA GLY A 66 13.98 -6.09 -21.69
C GLY A 66 13.04 -6.71 -20.65
N LYS A 67 11.73 -6.62 -20.85
CA LYS A 67 10.69 -7.21 -19.99
C LYS A 67 9.96 -8.33 -20.71
N SER A 68 9.59 -9.38 -19.98
CA SER A 68 8.90 -10.53 -20.59
C SER A 68 7.46 -10.19 -20.99
N LEU A 69 6.92 -10.83 -22.03
CA LEU A 69 5.52 -10.64 -22.41
C LEU A 69 4.56 -11.04 -21.29
N ILE A 70 4.95 -12.01 -20.45
CA ILE A 70 4.18 -12.41 -19.27
C ILE A 70 4.07 -11.25 -18.28
N GLU A 71 5.17 -10.57 -17.95
CA GLU A 71 5.12 -9.43 -17.02
C GLU A 71 4.20 -8.30 -17.52
N HIS A 72 4.17 -8.06 -18.83
CA HIS A 72 3.23 -7.12 -19.45
C HIS A 72 1.79 -7.61 -19.32
N GLN A 73 1.55 -8.89 -19.63
CA GLN A 73 0.21 -9.48 -19.56
C GLN A 73 -0.31 -9.48 -18.11
N GLU A 74 0.55 -9.70 -17.11
CA GLU A 74 0.18 -9.59 -15.69
C GLU A 74 -0.26 -8.16 -15.32
N ALA A 75 0.45 -7.14 -15.81
CA ALA A 75 0.06 -5.74 -15.59
C ALA A 75 -1.29 -5.43 -16.25
N ILE A 76 -1.48 -5.85 -17.50
CA ILE A 76 -2.75 -5.69 -18.22
C ILE A 76 -3.87 -6.40 -17.45
N ASN A 77 -3.69 -7.68 -17.12
CA ASN A 77 -4.70 -8.50 -16.45
C ASN A 77 -5.10 -7.91 -15.10
N HIS A 78 -4.13 -7.49 -14.28
CA HIS A 78 -4.44 -6.88 -12.99
C HIS A 78 -5.21 -5.57 -13.16
N SER A 79 -4.85 -4.72 -14.13
CA SER A 79 -5.58 -3.48 -14.39
C SER A 79 -7.03 -3.72 -14.84
N VAL A 80 -7.25 -4.73 -15.70
CA VAL A 80 -8.58 -5.14 -16.14
C VAL A 80 -9.38 -5.77 -15.00
N ALA A 81 -8.73 -6.56 -14.13
CA ALA A 81 -9.38 -7.14 -12.96
C ALA A 81 -9.76 -6.07 -11.93
N TYR A 82 -8.96 -5.01 -11.79
CA TYR A 82 -9.31 -3.83 -11.00
C TYR A 82 -10.54 -3.12 -11.56
N ASP A 83 -10.60 -2.90 -12.88
CA ASP A 83 -11.76 -2.32 -13.54
C ASP A 83 -13.02 -3.20 -13.35
N PHE A 84 -12.86 -4.52 -13.41
CA PHE A 84 -13.94 -5.48 -13.15
C PHE A 84 -14.48 -5.36 -11.71
N ILE A 85 -13.64 -5.36 -10.68
CA ILE A 85 -14.14 -5.25 -9.30
C ILE A 85 -14.83 -3.91 -9.06
N ARG A 86 -14.43 -2.83 -9.74
CA ARG A 86 -15.13 -1.54 -9.66
C ARG A 86 -16.57 -1.61 -10.13
N THR A 87 -16.87 -2.45 -11.12
CA THR A 87 -18.26 -2.70 -11.56
C THR A 87 -19.12 -3.41 -10.50
N LEU A 88 -18.48 -4.03 -9.50
CA LEU A 88 -19.15 -4.75 -8.41
C LEU A 88 -19.34 -3.89 -7.15
N VAL A 89 -18.71 -2.71 -7.07
CA VAL A 89 -18.74 -1.82 -5.88
C VAL A 89 -20.16 -1.36 -5.52
N THR A 90 -21.06 -1.26 -6.50
CA THR A 90 -22.45 -0.83 -6.26
C THR A 90 -23.33 -1.92 -5.64
N LYS A 91 -22.85 -3.16 -5.57
CA LYS A 91 -23.55 -4.28 -4.94
C LYS A 91 -23.16 -4.35 -3.47
N SER A 92 -24.02 -4.89 -2.61
CA SER A 92 -23.63 -5.17 -1.23
C SER A 92 -22.71 -6.38 -1.15
N ARG A 93 -21.98 -6.53 -0.04
CA ARG A 93 -21.15 -7.71 0.23
C ARG A 93 -21.99 -9.00 0.23
N GLU A 94 -23.21 -8.94 0.76
CA GLU A 94 -24.14 -10.07 0.90
C GLU A 94 -24.61 -10.61 -0.46
N GLU A 95 -24.49 -9.79 -1.53
CA GLU A 95 -24.78 -10.19 -2.90
C GLU A 95 -23.59 -10.85 -3.61
N LEU A 96 -22.40 -10.87 -3.00
CA LEU A 96 -21.23 -11.51 -3.58
C LEU A 96 -21.43 -13.01 -3.71
N LYS A 97 -20.97 -13.56 -4.82
CA LYS A 97 -21.00 -15.00 -5.09
C LYS A 97 -19.58 -15.50 -5.26
N GLU A 98 -19.39 -16.79 -5.01
CA GLU A 98 -18.14 -17.51 -5.29
C GLU A 98 -17.65 -17.25 -6.73
N GLU A 99 -18.58 -17.14 -7.68
CA GLU A 99 -18.31 -16.80 -9.08
C GLU A 99 -17.55 -15.46 -9.25
N ALA A 100 -17.76 -14.47 -8.39
CA ALA A 100 -17.02 -13.21 -8.46
C ALA A 100 -15.51 -13.45 -8.26
N ILE A 101 -15.14 -14.33 -7.33
CA ILE A 101 -13.74 -14.70 -7.05
C ILE A 101 -13.15 -15.46 -8.23
N LEU A 102 -13.91 -16.42 -8.79
CA LEU A 102 -13.51 -17.16 -9.98
C LEU A 102 -13.30 -16.23 -11.19
N ASN A 103 -14.17 -15.24 -11.37
CA ASN A 103 -14.07 -14.25 -12.45
C ASN A 103 -12.88 -13.32 -12.29
N ILE A 104 -12.60 -12.83 -11.06
CA ILE A 104 -11.37 -12.08 -10.78
C ILE A 104 -10.15 -12.94 -11.16
N HIS A 105 -10.08 -14.17 -10.67
CA HIS A 105 -8.97 -15.07 -10.95
C HIS A 105 -8.83 -15.41 -12.44
N LYS A 106 -9.95 -15.59 -13.14
CA LYS A 106 -9.97 -15.82 -14.58
C LYS A 106 -9.29 -14.68 -15.32
N ILE A 107 -9.62 -13.42 -14.99
CA ILE A 107 -8.98 -12.26 -15.61
C ILE A 107 -7.48 -12.24 -15.28
N ILE A 108 -7.10 -12.51 -14.03
CA ILE A 108 -5.69 -12.53 -13.59
C ILE A 108 -4.82 -13.48 -14.42
N LEU A 109 -5.31 -14.67 -14.76
CA LEU A 109 -4.54 -15.67 -15.52
C LEU A 109 -4.83 -15.71 -17.02
N THR A 110 -5.74 -14.87 -17.54
CA THR A 110 -6.08 -14.87 -18.97
C THR A 110 -4.84 -14.63 -19.82
N ARG A 111 -4.60 -15.47 -20.83
CA ARG A 111 -3.41 -15.48 -21.71
C ARG A 111 -2.07 -15.70 -21.01
N ILE A 112 -2.09 -16.14 -19.75
CA ILE A 112 -0.92 -16.59 -18.99
C ILE A 112 -1.03 -18.10 -18.77
N ASP A 113 -2.19 -18.53 -18.25
CA ASP A 113 -2.54 -19.93 -18.01
C ASP A 113 -4.06 -20.12 -18.14
N ASP A 114 -4.54 -20.13 -19.38
CA ASP A 114 -5.98 -20.20 -19.70
C ASP A 114 -6.63 -21.52 -19.25
N ASP A 115 -5.85 -22.60 -19.14
CA ASP A 115 -6.35 -23.91 -18.71
C ASP A 115 -6.76 -23.91 -17.23
N ASN A 116 -6.08 -23.11 -16.41
CA ASN A 116 -6.36 -22.95 -14.98
C ASN A 116 -7.10 -21.64 -14.61
N ALA A 117 -7.23 -20.70 -15.55
CA ALA A 117 -7.90 -19.43 -15.33
C ALA A 117 -9.34 -19.62 -14.81
N GLY A 118 -9.61 -19.08 -13.62
CA GLY A 118 -10.93 -19.19 -12.96
C GLY A 118 -11.32 -20.60 -12.50
N ARG A 119 -10.36 -21.52 -12.35
CA ARG A 119 -10.63 -22.90 -11.91
C ARG A 119 -9.82 -23.26 -10.68
N TYR A 120 -10.44 -24.01 -9.76
CA TYR A 120 -9.72 -24.54 -8.61
C TYR A 120 -8.66 -25.54 -9.01
N ARG A 121 -7.54 -25.52 -8.29
CA ARG A 121 -6.45 -26.45 -8.51
C ARG A 121 -6.91 -27.88 -8.26
N ALA A 122 -6.56 -28.79 -9.17
CA ALA A 122 -6.74 -30.22 -9.00
C ALA A 122 -5.52 -30.90 -8.34
N VAL A 123 -4.40 -30.18 -8.21
CA VAL A 123 -3.12 -30.70 -7.73
C VAL A 123 -2.69 -30.04 -6.41
N PRO A 124 -1.90 -30.74 -5.57
CA PRO A 124 -1.21 -30.12 -4.46
C PRO A 124 -0.24 -29.04 -4.95
N VAL A 125 -0.10 -27.97 -4.16
CA VAL A 125 0.85 -26.87 -4.44
C VAL A 125 1.70 -26.61 -3.20
N ARG A 126 2.90 -26.08 -3.43
CA ARG A 126 3.78 -25.55 -2.40
C ARG A 126 4.18 -24.13 -2.78
N ILE A 127 4.25 -23.24 -1.80
CA ILE A 127 4.78 -21.89 -2.01
C ILE A 127 6.31 -21.98 -1.87
N ALA A 128 7.03 -21.56 -2.91
CA ALA A 128 8.49 -21.55 -2.88
C ALA A 128 9.00 -20.65 -1.73
N GLY A 129 9.87 -21.20 -0.88
CA GLY A 129 10.42 -20.47 0.27
C GLY A 129 9.52 -20.44 1.52
N SER A 130 8.34 -21.05 1.48
CA SER A 130 7.44 -21.14 2.64
C SER A 130 7.41 -22.54 3.24
N THR A 131 7.26 -22.64 4.55
CA THR A 131 7.04 -23.92 5.27
C THR A 131 5.54 -24.26 5.42
N VAL A 132 4.65 -23.37 5.01
CA VAL A 132 3.20 -23.56 5.15
C VAL A 132 2.71 -24.66 4.21
N VAL A 133 1.99 -25.62 4.76
CA VAL A 133 1.34 -26.70 3.99
C VAL A 133 -0.09 -26.31 3.67
N MET A 134 -0.39 -26.16 2.38
CA MET A 134 -1.74 -25.82 1.91
C MET A 134 -2.71 -27.00 2.06
N PRO A 135 -4.02 -26.75 2.17
CA PRO A 135 -5.03 -27.80 2.17
C PRO A 135 -4.91 -28.74 0.96
N SER A 136 -5.36 -29.99 1.10
CA SER A 136 -5.46 -30.91 -0.04
C SER A 136 -6.37 -30.33 -1.14
N ALA A 137 -5.97 -30.48 -2.41
CA ALA A 137 -6.73 -29.99 -3.56
C ALA A 137 -8.17 -30.52 -3.57
N VAL A 138 -8.38 -31.78 -3.15
CA VAL A 138 -9.70 -32.42 -3.05
C VAL A 138 -10.63 -31.68 -2.09
N LYS A 139 -10.10 -31.00 -1.08
CA LYS A 139 -10.87 -30.25 -0.08
C LYS A 139 -11.18 -28.81 -0.51
N VAL A 140 -10.49 -28.28 -1.53
CA VAL A 140 -10.59 -26.87 -1.95
C VAL A 140 -12.03 -26.47 -2.29
N PRO A 141 -12.80 -27.24 -3.10
CA PRO A 141 -14.17 -26.84 -3.42
C PRO A 141 -15.06 -26.68 -2.18
N ASP A 142 -14.96 -27.57 -1.21
CA ASP A 142 -15.79 -27.49 0.01
C ASP A 142 -15.32 -26.37 0.95
N LEU A 143 -14.01 -26.14 1.05
CA LEU A 143 -13.48 -24.98 1.78
C LEU A 143 -13.93 -23.67 1.16
N MET A 144 -13.97 -23.57 -0.17
CA MET A 144 -14.45 -22.38 -0.88
C MET A 144 -15.95 -22.16 -0.71
N LYS A 145 -16.77 -23.21 -0.68
CA LYS A 145 -18.20 -23.09 -0.33
C LYS A 145 -18.40 -22.54 1.08
N VAL A 146 -17.64 -23.06 2.05
CA VAL A 146 -17.67 -22.57 3.45
C VAL A 146 -17.22 -21.12 3.52
N TYR A 147 -16.16 -20.78 2.79
CA TYR A 147 -15.64 -19.42 2.71
C TYR A 147 -16.64 -18.46 2.07
N ALA A 148 -17.27 -18.81 0.95
CA ALA A 148 -18.27 -17.99 0.28
C ALA A 148 -19.48 -17.75 1.19
N LYS A 149 -19.94 -18.77 1.92
CA LYS A 149 -21.01 -18.61 2.93
C LYS A 149 -20.60 -17.67 4.06
N TRP A 150 -19.38 -17.81 4.57
CA TRP A 150 -18.85 -16.92 5.60
C TRP A 150 -18.75 -15.47 5.10
N LEU A 151 -18.30 -15.27 3.86
CA LEU A 151 -18.07 -13.94 3.26
C LEU A 151 -19.34 -13.11 3.19
N VAL A 152 -20.49 -13.74 2.91
CA VAL A 152 -21.80 -13.07 2.78
C VAL A 152 -22.62 -13.09 4.08
N SER A 153 -22.12 -13.72 5.14
CA SER A 153 -22.83 -13.77 6.41
C SER A 153 -22.80 -12.40 7.10
N PRO A 154 -23.88 -11.99 7.79
CA PRO A 154 -23.86 -10.79 8.62
C PRO A 154 -22.68 -10.79 9.59
N ASN A 155 -21.99 -9.67 9.68
CA ASN A 155 -20.84 -9.49 10.55
C ASN A 155 -20.71 -8.01 10.93
N ASP A 156 -20.74 -7.73 12.22
CA ASP A 156 -20.70 -6.38 12.81
C ASP A 156 -19.26 -5.89 13.09
N ASP A 157 -18.25 -6.68 12.75
CA ASP A 157 -16.86 -6.25 12.80
C ASP A 157 -16.61 -5.04 11.90
N HIS A 158 -15.57 -4.27 12.21
CA HIS A 158 -15.15 -3.16 11.35
C HIS A 158 -14.76 -3.67 9.94
N ILE A 159 -15.18 -2.97 8.87
CA ILE A 159 -14.97 -3.44 7.48
C ILE A 159 -13.51 -3.75 7.15
N VAL A 160 -12.55 -2.95 7.63
CA VAL A 160 -11.11 -3.23 7.42
C VAL A 160 -10.71 -4.60 8.00
N LYS A 161 -11.29 -5.00 9.14
CA LYS A 161 -11.06 -6.33 9.71
C LYS A 161 -11.71 -7.41 8.85
N ILE A 162 -12.97 -7.22 8.43
CA ILE A 162 -13.69 -8.15 7.55
C ILE A 162 -12.92 -8.38 6.24
N ALA A 163 -12.46 -7.31 5.59
CA ALA A 163 -11.69 -7.37 4.36
C ALA A 163 -10.32 -8.05 4.56
N SER A 164 -9.66 -7.77 5.69
CA SER A 164 -8.42 -8.44 6.09
C SER A 164 -8.63 -9.94 6.31
N ASP A 165 -9.70 -10.32 6.99
CA ASP A 165 -10.07 -11.72 7.24
C ASP A 165 -10.41 -12.44 5.93
N ALA A 166 -11.15 -11.79 5.04
CA ALA A 166 -11.51 -12.34 3.74
C ALA A 166 -10.28 -12.63 2.90
N HIS A 167 -9.34 -11.68 2.84
CA HIS A 167 -8.05 -11.86 2.19
C HIS A 167 -7.27 -13.02 2.82
N TYR A 168 -7.08 -13.00 4.14
CA TYR A 168 -6.27 -13.99 4.85
C TYR A 168 -6.80 -15.41 4.67
N LYS A 169 -8.12 -15.59 4.79
CA LYS A 169 -8.77 -16.89 4.57
C LYS A 169 -8.57 -17.40 3.15
N LEU A 170 -8.71 -16.53 2.13
CA LEU A 170 -8.54 -16.93 0.74
C LEU A 170 -7.11 -17.39 0.45
N VAL A 171 -6.10 -16.64 0.88
CA VAL A 171 -4.68 -17.03 0.68
C VAL A 171 -4.30 -18.29 1.47
N SER A 172 -5.01 -18.58 2.56
CA SER A 172 -4.80 -19.78 3.39
C SER A 172 -5.51 -21.02 2.83
N ILE A 173 -6.65 -20.86 2.13
CA ILE A 173 -7.26 -21.95 1.35
C ILE A 173 -6.38 -22.23 0.11
N HIS A 174 -5.82 -21.17 -0.47
CA HIS A 174 -4.96 -21.21 -1.66
C HIS A 174 -5.63 -21.99 -2.81
N PRO A 175 -6.80 -21.54 -3.29
CA PRO A 175 -7.66 -22.36 -4.14
C PRO A 175 -7.16 -22.55 -5.58
N PHE A 176 -6.20 -21.74 -6.03
CA PHE A 176 -5.72 -21.74 -7.43
C PHE A 176 -4.27 -22.22 -7.54
N VAL A 177 -3.82 -22.59 -8.74
CA VAL A 177 -2.43 -23.01 -9.00
C VAL A 177 -1.45 -21.84 -8.94
N ASP A 178 -1.89 -20.64 -9.33
CA ASP A 178 -1.18 -19.36 -9.24
C ASP A 178 -2.23 -18.23 -9.09
N GLY A 179 -1.83 -16.97 -8.92
CA GLY A 179 -2.74 -15.81 -8.91
C GLY A 179 -3.48 -15.60 -7.59
N ASN A 180 -3.24 -16.44 -6.58
CA ASN A 180 -3.91 -16.38 -5.27
C ASN A 180 -3.73 -15.04 -4.56
N GLY A 181 -2.49 -14.54 -4.48
CA GLY A 181 -2.19 -13.25 -3.82
C GLY A 181 -2.86 -12.06 -4.51
N ARG A 182 -2.76 -11.99 -5.85
CA ARG A 182 -3.38 -10.93 -6.67
C ARG A 182 -4.90 -10.94 -6.54
N THR A 183 -5.51 -12.12 -6.61
CA THR A 183 -6.96 -12.29 -6.44
C THR A 183 -7.42 -11.88 -5.05
N ALA A 184 -6.68 -12.26 -3.99
CA ALA A 184 -7.02 -11.92 -2.62
C ALA A 184 -6.93 -10.41 -2.36
N ARG A 185 -5.90 -9.72 -2.87
CA ARG A 185 -5.78 -8.26 -2.73
C ARG A 185 -6.87 -7.50 -3.48
N LEU A 186 -7.28 -7.99 -4.66
CA LEU A 186 -8.43 -7.41 -5.38
C LEU A 186 -9.74 -7.63 -4.62
N LEU A 187 -9.96 -8.80 -4.02
CA LEU A 187 -11.14 -9.05 -3.18
C LEU A 187 -11.15 -8.16 -1.93
N LEU A 188 -9.99 -7.99 -1.27
CA LEU A 188 -9.83 -7.06 -0.16
C LEU A 188 -10.27 -5.64 -0.56
N ASN A 189 -9.79 -5.17 -1.71
CA ASN A 189 -10.11 -3.83 -2.21
C ASN A 189 -11.58 -3.69 -2.62
N LEU A 190 -12.19 -4.73 -3.21
CA LEU A 190 -13.62 -4.75 -3.49
C LEU A 190 -14.44 -4.50 -2.22
N LEU A 191 -14.17 -5.26 -1.16
CA LEU A 191 -14.90 -5.16 0.11
C LEU A 191 -14.75 -3.78 0.76
N LEU A 192 -13.55 -3.20 0.73
CA LEU A 192 -13.32 -1.85 1.23
C LEU A 192 -14.11 -0.81 0.42
N MET A 193 -14.06 -0.90 -0.91
CA MET A 193 -14.73 0.06 -1.80
C MET A 193 -16.25 -0.01 -1.70
N GLN A 194 -16.84 -1.21 -1.47
CA GLN A 194 -18.28 -1.37 -1.24
C GLN A 194 -18.77 -0.56 -0.02
N GLU A 195 -17.93 -0.41 1.01
CA GLU A 195 -18.21 0.42 2.21
C GLU A 195 -17.68 1.86 2.08
N GLY A 196 -17.30 2.26 0.87
CA GLY A 196 -16.80 3.60 0.57
C GLY A 196 -15.40 3.90 1.09
N TYR A 197 -14.63 2.91 1.52
CA TYR A 197 -13.20 3.11 1.82
C TYR A 197 -12.38 3.14 0.52
N PRO A 198 -11.26 3.89 0.48
CA PRO A 198 -10.32 3.74 -0.61
C PRO A 198 -9.67 2.34 -0.58
N PRO A 199 -9.16 1.83 -1.72
CA PRO A 199 -8.48 0.53 -1.76
C PRO A 199 -7.22 0.54 -0.90
N ALA A 200 -6.85 -0.58 -0.27
CA ALA A 200 -5.63 -0.67 0.50
C ALA A 200 -4.40 -0.73 -0.41
N LEU A 201 -3.48 0.22 -0.25
CA LEU A 201 -2.24 0.30 -1.03
C LEU A 201 -1.08 -0.37 -0.29
N ILE A 202 -0.93 -1.69 -0.46
CA ILE A 202 0.24 -2.43 0.04
C ILE A 202 1.41 -2.16 -0.91
N ARG A 203 2.49 -1.55 -0.40
CA ARG A 203 3.64 -1.19 -1.24
C ARG A 203 4.62 -2.35 -1.37
N LYS A 204 5.46 -2.33 -2.40
CA LYS A 204 6.50 -3.37 -2.59
C LYS A 204 7.51 -3.40 -1.45
N GLU A 205 7.78 -2.25 -0.83
CA GLU A 205 8.70 -2.13 0.31
C GLU A 205 8.15 -2.87 1.53
N ASP A 206 6.82 -2.97 1.64
CA ASP A 206 6.12 -3.66 2.71
C ASP A 206 6.08 -5.19 2.49
N ARG A 207 6.53 -5.70 1.33
CA ARG A 207 6.43 -7.12 0.91
C ARG A 207 6.89 -8.09 1.99
N ARG A 208 8.07 -7.87 2.57
CA ARG A 208 8.62 -8.78 3.59
C ARG A 208 7.73 -8.83 4.83
N LYS A 209 7.35 -7.66 5.37
CA LYS A 209 6.45 -7.53 6.53
C LYS A 209 5.12 -8.22 6.24
N TYR A 210 4.55 -7.96 5.07
CA TYR A 210 3.30 -8.54 4.59
C TYR A 210 3.35 -10.07 4.51
N ILE A 211 4.28 -10.66 3.76
CA ILE A 211 4.38 -12.11 3.59
C ILE A 211 4.66 -12.82 4.92
N THR A 212 5.63 -12.33 5.70
CA THR A 212 5.98 -12.95 6.99
C THR A 212 4.82 -12.90 7.99
N SER A 213 4.02 -11.83 7.99
CA SER A 213 2.85 -11.73 8.87
C SER A 213 1.75 -12.74 8.52
N ILE A 214 1.54 -13.03 7.23
CA ILE A 214 0.60 -14.06 6.76
C ILE A 214 1.09 -15.45 7.18
N GLU A 215 2.36 -15.75 6.90
CA GLU A 215 2.95 -17.05 7.26
C GLU A 215 2.90 -17.31 8.76
N ARG A 216 3.18 -16.29 9.58
CA ARG A 216 3.05 -16.38 11.04
C ARG A 216 1.65 -16.81 11.45
N GLY A 217 0.62 -16.22 10.86
CA GLY A 217 -0.77 -16.62 11.09
C GLY A 217 -1.05 -18.05 10.66
N GLN A 218 -0.57 -18.43 9.46
CA GLN A 218 -0.83 -19.75 8.88
C GLN A 218 -0.18 -20.88 9.68
N LEU A 219 0.92 -20.59 10.37
CA LEU A 219 1.61 -21.49 11.28
C LEU A 219 1.05 -21.47 12.72
N GLY A 220 -0.11 -20.82 12.94
CA GLY A 220 -0.82 -20.81 14.22
C GLY A 220 -0.44 -19.65 15.15
N GLY A 221 0.32 -18.67 14.67
CA GLY A 221 0.65 -17.45 15.41
C GLY A 221 -0.47 -16.39 15.37
N SER A 222 -0.22 -15.26 16.02
CA SER A 222 -1.12 -14.10 16.02
C SER A 222 -1.21 -13.44 14.64
N LEU A 223 -2.40 -12.93 14.30
CA LEU A 223 -2.68 -12.13 13.10
C LEU A 223 -2.49 -10.63 13.31
N GLU A 224 -2.06 -10.19 14.50
CA GLU A 224 -1.95 -8.77 14.82
C GLU A 224 -1.01 -8.01 13.87
N ASP A 225 0.16 -8.57 13.55
CA ASP A 225 1.10 -7.96 12.60
C ASP A 225 0.48 -7.82 11.21
N TYR A 226 -0.30 -8.82 10.79
CA TYR A 226 -0.97 -8.83 9.50
C TYR A 226 -2.06 -7.77 9.44
N TYR A 227 -2.89 -7.66 10.48
CA TYR A 227 -3.88 -6.58 10.56
C TYR A 227 -3.22 -5.21 10.51
N ASN A 228 -2.12 -5.01 11.23
CA ASN A 228 -1.40 -3.74 11.24
C ASN A 228 -0.90 -3.37 9.82
N VAL A 229 -0.40 -4.33 9.03
CA VAL A 229 0.00 -4.08 7.63
C VAL A 229 -1.18 -3.61 6.79
N ILE A 230 -2.34 -4.26 6.89
CA ILE A 230 -3.52 -3.88 6.10
C ILE A 230 -4.07 -2.52 6.54
N ILE A 231 -4.13 -2.28 7.85
CA ILE A 231 -4.55 -1.02 8.45
C ILE A 231 -3.66 0.13 7.96
N GLU A 232 -2.33 -0.01 8.03
CA GLU A 232 -1.38 0.98 7.49
C GLU A 232 -1.57 1.22 5.99
N ALA A 233 -1.91 0.17 5.22
CA ALA A 233 -2.16 0.29 3.79
C ALA A 233 -3.48 1.02 3.47
N VAL A 234 -4.52 0.86 4.28
CA VAL A 234 -5.79 1.60 4.16
C VAL A 234 -5.61 3.05 4.60
N GLU A 235 -4.92 3.28 5.71
CA GLU A 235 -4.63 4.60 6.24
C GLU A 235 -3.86 5.44 5.22
N ARG A 236 -2.83 4.87 4.60
CA ARG A 236 -2.07 5.50 3.51
C ARG A 236 -2.97 5.96 2.36
N SER A 237 -3.92 5.13 1.95
CA SER A 237 -4.86 5.49 0.89
C SER A 237 -5.84 6.58 1.32
N LEU A 238 -6.31 6.57 2.57
CA LEU A 238 -7.13 7.65 3.13
C LEU A 238 -6.37 8.98 3.15
N ASP A 239 -5.09 8.95 3.54
CA ASP A 239 -4.24 10.15 3.56
C ASP A 239 -4.04 10.72 2.15
N ILE A 240 -3.84 9.87 1.13
CA ILE A 240 -3.77 10.31 -0.28
C ILE A 240 -5.04 11.02 -0.72
N TYR A 241 -6.22 10.50 -0.36
CA TYR A 241 -7.49 11.15 -0.68
C TYR A 241 -7.66 12.48 0.06
N LEU A 242 -7.34 12.51 1.35
CA LEU A 242 -7.48 13.71 2.18
C LEU A 242 -6.51 14.81 1.75
N ASP A 243 -5.25 14.49 1.44
CA ASP A 243 -4.23 15.44 0.97
C ASP A 243 -4.60 16.11 -0.36
N MET A 244 -5.45 15.48 -1.17
CA MET A 244 -5.94 16.05 -2.44
C MET A 244 -7.19 16.94 -2.26
N LEU A 245 -7.96 16.72 -1.19
CA LEU A 245 -9.22 17.41 -0.89
C LEU A 245 -9.04 18.58 0.07
N GLU A 246 -8.17 18.38 1.02
CA GLU A 246 -7.49 19.42 1.75
C GLU A 246 -6.20 19.59 0.98
N PRO A 247 -6.18 20.36 -0.14
CA PRO A 247 -4.91 20.89 -0.58
C PRO A 247 -4.37 21.47 0.70
N LYS A 248 -3.24 20.93 1.19
CA LYS A 248 -2.59 21.45 2.38
C LYS A 248 -2.74 22.93 2.17
N THR A 249 -3.51 23.63 3.03
CA THR A 249 -3.36 25.08 3.11
C THR A 249 -1.89 25.18 3.05
N GLU A 250 -1.36 25.82 2.01
CA GLU A 250 0.02 26.21 2.05
C GLU A 250 0.09 26.79 3.45
N GLN A 251 0.70 26.04 4.37
CA GLN A 251 1.46 26.67 5.38
C GLN A 251 2.26 27.58 4.49
N LYS A 252 1.95 28.87 4.58
CA LYS A 252 2.79 29.93 4.05
C LYS A 252 4.14 29.78 4.77
N GLY A 253 4.81 28.66 4.53
CA GLY A 253 6.19 28.37 4.72
C GLY A 253 6.73 28.46 3.32
N ASN A 254 6.88 29.71 2.88
CA ASN A 254 7.62 30.16 1.71
C ASN A 254 7.73 29.18 0.54
N THR A 255 7.13 29.56 -0.59
CA THR A 255 7.77 29.40 -1.91
C THR A 255 9.18 30.01 -1.89
N GLY A 256 10.15 29.32 -1.32
CA GLY A 256 11.49 29.83 -1.10
C GLY A 256 12.49 28.72 -1.39
N ILE A 257 13.06 28.78 -2.59
CA ILE A 257 14.43 28.35 -2.94
C ILE A 257 15.08 27.44 -1.89
N LEU A 258 15.27 26.15 -2.22
CA LEU A 258 16.06 25.25 -1.38
C LEU A 258 17.40 25.90 -1.02
N LEU A 259 17.76 25.82 0.25
CA LEU A 259 18.92 26.50 0.79
C LEU A 259 20.18 25.68 0.54
N LYS A 260 21.25 26.34 0.09
CA LYS A 260 22.59 25.75 0.18
C LYS A 260 23.01 25.69 1.65
N ILE A 261 23.95 24.81 1.97
CA ILE A 261 24.46 24.64 3.35
C ILE A 261 24.91 25.96 4.01
N GLY A 262 25.48 26.90 3.24
CA GLY A 262 25.90 28.21 3.75
C GLY A 262 24.73 29.12 4.12
N GLU A 263 23.62 29.05 3.37
CA GLU A 263 22.41 29.83 3.62
C GLU A 263 21.65 29.26 4.82
N LEU A 264 21.56 27.93 4.91
CA LEU A 264 21.00 27.24 6.06
C LEU A 264 21.76 27.60 7.34
N ALA A 265 23.09 27.52 7.33
CA ALA A 265 23.94 27.88 8.47
C ALA A 265 23.73 29.33 8.90
N LYS A 266 23.71 30.27 7.94
CA LYS A 266 23.47 31.70 8.23
C LYS A 266 22.10 31.94 8.87
N GLN A 267 21.06 31.26 8.40
CA GLN A 267 19.69 31.46 8.88
C GLN A 267 19.37 30.72 10.19
N SER A 268 20.04 29.61 10.47
CA SER A 268 19.93 28.90 11.75
C SER A 268 20.82 29.49 12.85
N GLY A 269 21.78 30.37 12.50
CA GLY A 269 22.76 30.92 13.43
C GLY A 269 23.91 29.96 13.74
N GLU A 270 24.11 28.95 12.89
CA GLU A 270 25.10 27.89 13.08
C GLU A 270 26.30 28.03 12.15
N GLN A 271 27.37 27.30 12.46
CA GLN A 271 28.51 27.17 11.54
C GLN A 271 28.21 26.12 10.45
N VAL A 272 28.75 26.32 9.25
CA VAL A 272 28.62 25.36 8.13
C VAL A 272 29.18 23.98 8.50
N SER A 273 30.25 23.93 9.31
CA SER A 273 30.82 22.69 9.86
C SER A 273 29.81 21.94 10.73
N THR A 274 29.06 22.65 11.58
CA THR A 274 28.00 22.08 12.43
C THR A 274 26.87 21.50 11.60
N ILE A 275 26.34 22.26 10.63
CA ILE A 275 25.26 21.79 9.75
C ILE A 275 25.73 20.55 8.96
N ARG A 276 26.98 20.55 8.48
CA ARG A 276 27.57 19.39 7.79
C ARG A 276 27.64 18.18 8.71
N TYR A 277 28.10 18.37 9.94
CA TYR A 277 28.18 17.31 10.93
C TYR A 277 26.79 16.74 11.24
N TRP A 278 25.79 17.58 11.54
CA TRP A 278 24.42 17.12 11.75
C TRP A 278 23.80 16.41 10.55
N THR A 279 24.13 16.85 9.32
CA THR A 279 23.70 16.15 8.11
C THR A 279 24.33 14.76 8.01
N ILE A 280 25.63 14.61 8.32
CA ILE A 280 26.33 13.30 8.31
C ILE A 280 25.75 12.38 9.37
N GLU A 281 25.44 12.94 10.54
CA GLU A 281 24.83 12.21 11.64
C GLU A 281 23.33 11.88 11.38
N GLY A 282 22.73 12.38 10.29
CA GLY A 282 21.33 12.10 9.97
C GLY A 282 20.32 12.87 10.84
N LEU A 283 20.75 14.00 11.42
CA LEU A 283 19.89 14.92 12.16
C LEU A 283 19.24 15.99 11.27
N LEU A 284 19.80 16.24 10.08
CA LEU A 284 19.27 17.14 9.08
C LEU A 284 19.20 16.42 7.73
N ASP A 285 18.04 16.50 7.08
CA ASP A 285 17.79 15.83 5.82
C ASP A 285 18.21 16.69 4.62
N VAL A 286 18.78 16.03 3.62
CA VAL A 286 19.09 16.65 2.33
C VAL A 286 17.89 16.44 1.42
N SER A 287 17.30 17.54 0.97
CA SER A 287 16.09 17.51 0.13
C SER A 287 16.43 17.30 -1.34
N ASP A 288 17.55 17.84 -1.82
CA ASP A 288 18.00 17.68 -3.21
C ASP A 288 19.51 17.99 -3.37
N HIS A 289 20.03 17.89 -4.60
CA HIS A 289 21.35 18.35 -4.99
C HIS A 289 21.25 19.36 -6.13
N SER A 290 22.02 20.46 -6.03
CA SER A 290 22.14 21.41 -7.14
C SER A 290 22.82 20.79 -8.36
N LYS A 291 22.70 21.43 -9.53
CA LYS A 291 23.42 21.03 -10.76
C LYS A 291 24.95 20.94 -10.59
N GLY A 292 25.52 21.62 -9.58
CA GLY A 292 26.95 21.56 -9.23
C GLY A 292 27.30 20.56 -8.12
N GLY A 293 26.38 19.68 -7.73
CA GLY A 293 26.61 18.63 -6.71
C GLY A 293 26.49 19.09 -5.25
N TYR A 294 26.17 20.35 -4.99
CA TYR A 294 25.96 20.84 -3.61
C TYR A 294 24.63 20.34 -3.03
N LYS A 295 24.66 19.89 -1.77
CA LYS A 295 23.48 19.53 -0.98
C LYS A 295 22.55 20.73 -0.79
N LEU A 296 21.27 20.50 -1.00
CA LEU A 296 20.19 21.47 -0.85
C LEU A 296 19.24 21.02 0.25
N TYR A 297 18.81 21.97 1.06
CA TYR A 297 18.01 21.74 2.25
C TYR A 297 16.70 22.50 2.15
N ASP A 298 15.63 21.85 2.58
CA ASP A 298 14.34 22.52 2.76
C ASP A 298 14.47 23.62 3.84
N PRO A 299 13.84 24.80 3.68
CA PRO A 299 13.84 25.85 4.70
C PRO A 299 13.38 25.39 6.09
N SER A 300 12.54 24.36 6.19
CA SER A 300 12.14 23.75 7.47
C SER A 300 13.34 23.22 8.29
N MET A 301 14.47 22.91 7.63
CA MET A 301 15.70 22.52 8.30
C MET A 301 16.31 23.63 9.18
N ILE A 302 15.93 24.89 8.98
CA ILE A 302 16.34 26.00 9.86
C ILE A 302 15.80 25.77 11.27
N ASP A 303 14.52 25.41 11.39
CA ASP A 303 13.87 25.21 12.68
C ASP A 303 14.35 23.92 13.34
N HIS A 304 14.62 22.88 12.54
CA HIS A 304 15.28 21.66 13.03
C HIS A 304 16.67 21.96 13.60
N ALA A 305 17.49 22.74 12.90
CA ALA A 305 18.81 23.15 13.37
C ALA A 305 18.74 23.92 14.69
N LYS A 306 17.81 24.88 14.82
CA LYS A 306 17.60 25.63 16.07
C LYS A 306 17.14 24.72 17.22
N LYS A 307 16.27 23.75 16.93
CA LYS A 307 15.80 22.77 17.91
C LYS A 307 16.92 21.86 18.41
N ILE A 308 17.76 21.35 17.50
CA ILE A 308 18.96 20.57 17.87
C ILE A 308 19.85 21.40 18.79
N ARG A 309 20.09 22.67 18.45
CA ARG A 309 20.89 23.57 19.29
C ARG A 309 20.28 23.78 20.68
N SER A 310 18.98 24.06 20.77
CA SER A 310 18.27 24.20 22.06
C SER A 310 18.38 22.93 22.90
N LEU A 311 18.22 21.74 22.31
CA LEU A 311 18.40 20.47 23.01
C LEU A 311 19.84 20.27 23.51
N GLN A 312 20.84 20.70 22.74
CA GLN A 312 22.24 20.66 23.17
C GLN A 312 22.58 21.68 24.27
N SER A 313 22.02 22.89 24.22
CA SER A 313 22.35 23.96 25.17
C SER A 313 21.55 23.88 26.47
N GLU A 314 20.27 23.56 26.38
CA GLU A 314 19.34 23.59 27.52
C GLU A 314 19.25 22.24 28.23
N LYS A 315 19.12 21.14 27.46
CA LYS A 315 19.01 19.78 28.01
C LYS A 315 20.35 19.04 28.07
N ARG A 316 21.43 19.61 27.51
CA ARG A 316 22.79 19.00 27.44
C ARG A 316 22.81 17.60 26.82
N LEU A 317 21.88 17.33 25.91
CA LEU A 317 21.78 16.03 25.26
C LEU A 317 22.92 15.81 24.26
N THR A 318 23.41 14.58 24.21
CA THR A 318 24.32 14.10 23.19
C THR A 318 23.61 13.95 21.85
N ILE A 319 24.37 13.86 20.76
CA ILE A 319 23.82 13.66 19.41
C ILE A 319 23.01 12.35 19.32
N GLU A 320 23.43 11.28 19.99
CA GLU A 320 22.71 10.01 20.01
C GLU A 320 21.37 10.12 20.75
N GLU A 321 21.35 10.83 21.88
CA GLU A 321 20.11 11.09 22.63
C GLU A 321 19.15 11.98 21.83
N ILE A 322 19.66 12.98 21.12
CA ILE A 322 18.85 13.84 20.25
C ILE A 322 18.25 13.03 19.09
N LYS A 323 19.00 12.11 18.47
CA LYS A 323 18.44 11.21 17.44
C LYS A 323 17.30 10.37 18.01
N ALA A 324 17.48 9.81 19.21
CA ALA A 324 16.44 9.01 19.87
C ALA A 324 15.20 9.83 20.26
N GLU A 325 15.36 11.11 20.61
CA GLU A 325 14.24 11.99 20.98
C GLU A 325 13.48 12.51 19.74
N ILE A 326 14.18 12.75 18.62
CA ILE A 326 13.55 13.14 17.35
C ILE A 326 12.83 11.94 16.72
N GLN A 327 13.35 10.72 16.83
CA GLN A 327 12.68 9.49 16.36
C GLN A 327 11.45 9.08 17.18
N LYS A 328 11.25 9.61 18.39
CA LYS A 328 10.04 9.39 19.20
C LYS A 328 8.87 10.30 18.81
N ILE A 329 9.10 11.30 17.96
CA ILE A 329 8.12 12.32 17.56
C ILE A 329 7.58 12.05 16.13
N ILE A 330 8.11 11.02 15.46
CA ILE A 330 7.65 10.51 14.15
C ILE A 330 7.08 9.11 14.38
#